data_AF-A0A1B1S621-F1
#
_entry.id   AF-A0A1B1S621-F1
#
_cell.length_a   1.000
_cell.length_b   1.000
_cell.length_c   1.000
_cell.angle_alpha   90.00
_cell.angle_beta   90.00
_cell.angle_gamma   90.00
#
_symmetry.space_group_name_H-M   'P 1'
#
loop_
_entity.id
_entity.type
_entity.pdbx_description
1 polymer ?
#
loop_
_entity_poly.entity_id
_entity_poly.type
_entity_poly.pdbx_seq_one_letter_code
_entity_poly.pdbx_strand_id
1 'polypeptide(L)'
;MRVSTLLSFLFFLISMGIYLLVIDPMLESNRWAAFVIFLLIFLSYSSLDKMLQGRFEFLDKRIDTQTSVWIVFGLLIFAPLLIGALE
;
A
#
# COMPACT_ATOMS: atom_id res chain seq x y z
N MET A 1 4.60 10.16 13.41
CA MET A 1 3.45 9.41 12.82
C MET A 1 3.24 8.13 13.64
N ARG A 2 2.02 7.56 13.77
CA ARG A 2 1.88 6.23 14.41
C ARG A 2 2.41 5.15 13.46
N VAL A 3 2.98 4.07 13.99
CA VAL A 3 3.44 2.93 13.17
C VAL A 3 2.28 2.37 12.35
N SER A 4 1.08 2.30 12.93
CA SER A 4 -0.14 1.89 12.22
C SER A 4 -0.39 2.71 10.95
N THR A 5 -0.32 4.03 11.04
CA THR A 5 -0.52 4.93 9.89
C THR A 5 0.55 4.73 8.81
N LEU A 6 1.80 4.50 9.23
CA LEU A 6 2.90 4.24 8.29
C LEU A 6 2.70 2.90 7.55
N LEU A 7 2.26 1.87 8.27
CA LEU A 7 1.91 0.59 7.65
C LEU A 7 0.74 0.73 6.67
N SER A 8 -0.32 1.45 7.05
CA SER A 8 -1.46 1.71 6.16
C SER A 8 -1.04 2.44 4.89
N PHE A 9 -0.14 3.43 5.01
CA PHE A 9 0.41 4.15 3.86
C PHE A 9 1.23 3.24 2.94
N LEU A 10 2.03 2.35 3.51
CA LEU A 10 2.84 1.40 2.75
C LEU A 10 1.95 0.37 2.02
N PHE A 11 0.90 -0.13 2.68
CA PHE A 11 -0.10 -0.98 2.05
C PHE A 11 -0.86 -0.28 0.92
N PHE A 12 -1.20 1.00 1.12
CA PHE A 12 -1.82 1.81 0.08
C PHE A 12 -0.92 1.94 -1.16
N LEU A 13 0.37 2.23 -0.98
CA LEU A 13 1.34 2.32 -2.08
C LEU A 13 1.51 1.01 -2.84
N ILE A 14 1.59 -0.13 -2.12
CA ILE A 14 1.60 -1.45 -2.75
C ILE A 14 0.32 -1.68 -3.56
N SER A 15 -0.84 -1.32 -2.99
CA SER A 15 -2.14 -1.49 -3.66
C SER A 15 -2.24 -0.65 -4.93
N MET A 16 -1.72 0.58 -4.92
CA MET A 16 -1.60 1.42 -6.10
C MET A 16 -0.67 0.83 -7.16
N GLY A 17 0.48 0.27 -6.75
CA GLY A 17 1.39 -0.42 -7.68
C GLY A 17 0.73 -1.62 -8.36
N ILE A 18 -0.01 -2.45 -7.61
CA ILE A 18 -0.76 -3.57 -8.17
C ILE A 18 -1.87 -3.06 -9.10
N TYR A 19 -2.54 -1.97 -8.75
CA TYR A 19 -3.55 -1.37 -9.62
C TYR A 19 -2.96 -0.99 -10.98
N LEU A 20 -1.87 -0.22 -11.00
CA LEU A 20 -1.26 0.27 -12.23
C LEU A 20 -0.64 -0.85 -13.08
N LEU A 21 0.10 -1.78 -12.46
CA LEU A 21 0.86 -2.79 -13.20
C LEU A 21 0.04 -4.02 -13.58
N VAL A 22 -1.04 -4.32 -12.85
CA VAL A 22 -1.80 -5.55 -13.03
C VAL A 22 -3.25 -5.27 -13.40
N ILE A 23 -3.96 -4.45 -12.62
CA ILE A 23 -5.40 -4.24 -12.82
C ILE A 23 -5.64 -3.43 -14.10
N ASP A 24 -4.93 -2.33 -14.29
CA ASP A 24 -5.10 -1.42 -15.43
C ASP A 24 -4.95 -2.12 -16.79
N PRO A 25 -3.85 -2.87 -17.07
CA PRO A 25 -3.74 -3.62 -18.33
C PRO A 25 -4.75 -4.77 -18.46
N MET A 26 -5.25 -5.31 -17.34
CA MET A 26 -6.29 -6.36 -17.36
C MET A 26 -7.70 -5.81 -17.58
N LEU A 27 -7.95 -4.51 -17.39
CA LEU A 27 -9.27 -3.91 -17.61
C LEU A 27 -9.70 -3.98 -19.09
N GLU A 28 -8.74 -3.95 -20.02
CA GLU A 28 -9.02 -4.04 -21.46
C GLU A 28 -9.22 -5.50 -21.91
N SER A 29 -8.44 -6.43 -21.36
CA SER A 29 -8.42 -7.84 -21.81
C SER A 29 -9.41 -8.73 -21.06
N ASN A 30 -9.55 -8.57 -19.74
CA ASN A 30 -10.41 -9.40 -18.91
C ASN A 30 -10.89 -8.66 -17.65
N ARG A 31 -11.97 -7.88 -17.82
CA ARG A 31 -12.62 -7.09 -16.77
C ARG A 31 -13.00 -7.90 -15.52
N TRP A 32 -13.42 -9.15 -15.69
CA TRP A 32 -13.79 -10.02 -14.57
C TRP A 32 -12.58 -10.39 -13.72
N ALA A 33 -11.46 -10.74 -14.34
CA ALA A 33 -10.22 -11.02 -13.63
C ALA A 33 -9.71 -9.78 -12.89
N ALA A 34 -9.72 -8.61 -13.54
CA ALA A 34 -9.37 -7.33 -12.92
C ALA A 34 -10.24 -7.04 -11.67
N PHE A 35 -11.54 -7.28 -11.76
CA PHE A 35 -12.46 -7.11 -10.64
C PHE A 35 -12.18 -8.08 -9.48
N VAL A 36 -11.90 -9.36 -9.76
CA VAL A 36 -11.55 -10.34 -8.73
C VAL A 36 -10.25 -9.97 -8.01
N ILE A 37 -9.24 -9.54 -8.75
CA ILE A 37 -7.96 -9.08 -8.17
C ILE A 37 -8.19 -7.83 -7.30
N PHE A 38 -8.96 -6.86 -7.78
CA PHE A 38 -9.35 -5.70 -6.97
C PHE A 38 -10.04 -6.10 -5.66
N LEU A 39 -10.98 -7.04 -5.73
CA LEU A 39 -11.69 -7.55 -4.55
C LEU A 39 -10.76 -8.24 -3.54
N LEU A 40 -9.78 -8.99 -4.04
CA LEU A 40 -8.76 -9.63 -3.20
C LEU A 40 -7.87 -8.60 -2.50
N ILE A 41 -7.45 -7.53 -3.19
CA ILE A 41 -6.69 -6.44 -2.58
C ILE A 41 -7.54 -5.75 -1.49
N PHE A 42 -8.80 -5.46 -1.80
CA PHE A 42 -9.72 -4.84 -0.86
C PHE A 42 -9.93 -5.69 0.40
N LEU A 43 -10.18 -6.98 0.25
CA LEU A 43 -10.32 -7.93 1.36
C LEU A 43 -9.04 -8.02 2.18
N SER A 44 -7.87 -8.08 1.52
CA SER A 44 -6.58 -8.10 2.19
C SER A 44 -6.37 -6.85 3.03
N TYR A 45 -6.64 -5.68 2.46
CA TYR A 45 -6.55 -4.39 3.17
C TYR A 45 -7.51 -4.34 4.36
N SER A 46 -8.76 -4.74 4.19
CA SER A 46 -9.75 -4.76 5.27
C SER A 46 -9.37 -5.74 6.40
N SER A 47 -8.82 -6.91 6.04
CA SER A 47 -8.35 -7.89 7.03
C SER A 47 -7.13 -7.35 7.79
N LEU A 48 -6.20 -6.72 7.09
CA LEU A 48 -5.02 -6.11 7.71
C LEU A 48 -5.40 -4.97 8.64
N ASP A 49 -6.29 -4.07 8.23
CA ASP A 49 -6.75 -2.97 9.08
C ASP A 49 -7.38 -3.49 10.37
N LYS A 50 -8.25 -4.52 10.28
CA LYS A 50 -8.82 -5.19 11.46
C LYS A 50 -7.77 -5.91 12.33
N MET A 51 -6.71 -6.46 11.74
CA MET A 51 -5.60 -7.06 12.50
C MET A 51 -4.72 -6.02 13.18
N LEU A 52 -4.55 -4.85 12.56
CA LEU A 52 -3.75 -3.74 13.08
C LEU A 52 -4.49 -2.98 14.18
N GLN A 53 -5.82 -2.89 14.11
CA GLN A 53 -6.64 -2.28 15.14
C GLN A 53 -6.75 -3.18 16.37
N GLY A 54 -5.94 -2.89 17.40
CA GLY A 54 -6.15 -3.36 18.77
C GLY A 54 -5.37 -4.59 19.22
N ARG A 55 -4.49 -5.19 18.40
CA ARG A 55 -3.71 -6.38 18.82
C ARG A 55 -2.27 -6.11 19.23
N PHE A 56 -1.66 -4.99 18.84
CA PHE A 56 -0.24 -4.73 19.13
C PHE A 56 -0.05 -3.32 19.68
N GLU A 57 0.33 -3.20 20.97
CA GLU A 57 0.74 -1.92 21.58
C GLU A 57 1.88 -1.22 20.81
N PHE A 58 2.71 -1.99 20.12
CA PHE A 58 3.78 -1.45 19.27
C PHE A 58 3.26 -0.61 18.10
N LEU A 59 2.05 -0.90 17.58
CA LEU A 59 1.46 -0.16 16.45
C LEU A 59 0.99 1.25 16.84
N ASP A 60 0.66 1.45 18.11
CA ASP A 60 0.30 2.75 18.67
C ASP A 60 1.51 3.57 19.11
N LYS A 61 2.70 2.98 19.07
CA LYS A 61 3.95 3.70 19.33
C LYS A 61 4.11 4.82 18.30
N ARG A 62 4.33 6.04 18.78
CA ARG A 62 4.67 7.16 17.91
C ARG A 62 6.10 6.97 17.40
N ILE A 63 6.25 6.95 16.09
CA ILE A 63 7.53 7.08 15.41
C ILE A 63 7.98 8.55 15.51
N ASP A 64 9.27 8.74 15.76
CA ASP A 64 9.91 10.05 15.70
C ASP A 64 9.62 10.76 14.37
N THR A 65 9.38 12.07 14.46
CA THR A 65 8.91 12.86 13.32
C THR A 65 9.95 12.86 12.20
N GLN A 66 11.25 12.96 12.49
CA GLN A 66 12.28 12.96 11.46
C GLN A 66 12.32 11.62 10.72
N THR A 67 12.30 10.50 11.44
CA THR A 67 12.31 9.16 10.82
C THR A 67 11.09 8.96 9.91
N SER A 68 9.90 9.40 10.32
CA SER A 68 8.70 9.27 9.50
C SER A 68 8.77 10.09 8.21
N VAL A 69 9.36 11.29 8.24
CA VAL A 69 9.55 12.11 7.04
C VAL A 69 10.52 11.44 6.07
N TRP A 70 11.66 10.94 6.55
CA TRP A 70 12.64 10.26 5.69
C TRP A 70 12.06 9.01 5.01
N ILE A 71 11.22 8.24 5.70
CA ILE A 71 10.55 7.06 5.11
C ILE A 71 9.58 7.49 4.02
N VAL A 72 8.74 8.49 4.28
CA VAL A 72 7.77 9.00 3.29
C VAL A 72 8.48 9.62 2.10
N PHE A 73 9.52 10.40 2.33
CA PHE A 73 10.32 11.05 1.29
C PHE A 73 11.06 10.02 0.42
N GLY A 74 11.65 8.99 1.06
CA GLY A 74 12.26 7.86 0.37
C GLY A 74 11.23 7.13 -0.49
N LEU A 75 10.07 6.77 0.06
CA LEU A 75 9.04 6.06 -0.70
C LEU A 75 8.50 6.89 -1.87
N LEU A 76 8.28 8.21 -1.69
CA LEU A 76 7.78 9.08 -2.76
C LEU A 76 8.78 9.30 -3.90
N ILE A 77 10.08 9.23 -3.63
CA ILE A 77 11.11 9.35 -4.67
C ILE A 77 11.35 8.01 -5.37
N PHE A 78 11.42 6.93 -4.59
CA PHE A 78 11.73 5.61 -5.14
C PHE A 78 10.54 4.94 -5.83
N ALA A 79 9.30 5.21 -5.42
CA ALA A 79 8.14 4.58 -6.06
C ALA A 79 7.94 5.01 -7.53
N PRO A 80 8.03 6.29 -7.91
CA PRO A 80 8.00 6.70 -9.32
C PRO A 80 9.18 6.19 -10.12
N LEU A 81 10.39 6.13 -9.52
CA LEU A 81 11.58 5.60 -10.17
C LEU A 81 11.48 4.10 -10.48
N LEU A 82 10.88 3.32 -9.57
CA LEU A 82 10.64 1.89 -9.82
C LEU A 82 9.60 1.66 -10.90
N ILE A 83 8.54 2.47 -10.94
CA ILE A 83 7.49 2.37 -11.96
C ILE A 83 8.04 2.80 -13.33
N GLY A 84 8.76 3.92 -13.40
CA GLY A 84 9.38 4.41 -14.65
C GLY A 84 10.59 3.60 -15.12
N ALA A 85 11.18 2.74 -14.30
CA ALA A 85 12.24 1.81 -14.71
C ALA A 85 11.69 0.46 -15.23
N LEU A 86 10.38 0.22 -15.11
CA LEU A 86 9.69 -0.97 -15.62
C LEU A 86 9.03 -0.74 -17.00
N GLU A 87 9.02 0.51 -17.49
CA GLU A 87 8.74 0.88 -18.89
C GLU A 87 10.00 0.78 -19.77
#